data_AF-A0A8T2UGP8-F1
#
_entry.id   AF-A0A8T2UGP8-F1
#
_cell.length_a   1.000
_cell.length_b   1.000
_cell.length_c   1.000
_cell.angle_alpha   90.00
_cell.angle_beta   90.00
_cell.angle_gamma   90.00
#
_symmetry.space_group_name_H-M   'P 1'
#
loop_
_entity.id
_entity.type
_entity.pdbx_description
1 polymer ?
#
loop_
_entity_poly.entity_id
_entity_poly.type
_entity_poly.pdbx_seq_one_letter_code
_entity_poly.pdbx_strand_id
1 'polypeptide(L)'
;MTSLDCIEEVQNRISHSRQLITANELGSSDGLASWLSIRLPSGVSQWGSAPGTKPVINLWMELKEGEIVLEDSCPPRRIVHVASVKIRNKAGHMLVEAHQEMADGTIRLRNRPLSEKMKPGENVEEACFRGIFEELGSQLGARSRVRILLGSYSRKEEERESLSYPGLLTSYVIHSVDAIVDNLPETGFCTEEDELMYYNCSGSGVLPSEGSESFSGEVTVGVRKHFWRWVPQPS
;
A
#
# COMPACT_ATOMS: atom_id res chain seq x y z
N MET A 1 1.72 49.37 9.98
CA MET A 1 1.42 48.00 9.52
C MET A 1 1.51 48.01 8.01
N THR A 2 2.70 47.77 7.49
CA THR A 2 3.02 47.91 6.07
C THR A 2 2.80 46.59 5.36
N SER A 3 2.29 46.65 4.13
CA SER A 3 2.00 45.52 3.24
C SER A 3 3.17 44.56 2.98
N LEU A 4 4.39 44.90 3.43
CA LEU A 4 5.59 44.08 3.28
C LEU A 4 5.70 42.98 4.36
N ASP A 5 5.19 43.23 5.57
CA ASP A 5 5.20 42.22 6.67
C ASP A 5 4.30 41.02 6.34
N CYS A 6 3.22 41.26 5.57
CA CYS A 6 2.29 40.22 5.12
C CYS A 6 2.85 39.40 3.94
N ILE A 7 3.77 39.98 3.15
CA ILE A 7 4.40 39.28 2.02
C ILE A 7 5.56 38.40 2.53
N GLU A 8 6.31 38.83 3.56
CA GLU A 8 7.32 37.98 4.19
C GLU A 8 6.71 36.77 4.94
N GLU A 9 5.57 36.92 5.60
CA GLU A 9 4.85 35.77 6.22
C GLU A 9 4.29 34.78 5.18
N VAL A 10 3.89 35.27 4.00
CA VAL A 10 3.41 34.40 2.89
C VAL A 10 4.58 33.77 2.13
N GLN A 11 5.70 34.47 1.97
CA GLN A 11 6.89 33.94 1.30
C GLN A 11 7.68 32.96 2.19
N ASN A 12 7.67 33.14 3.52
CA ASN A 12 8.18 32.12 4.46
C ASN A 12 7.32 30.86 4.53
N ARG A 13 6.04 30.92 4.11
CA ARG A 13 5.23 29.70 3.92
C ARG A 13 5.58 28.93 2.64
N ILE A 14 6.19 29.58 1.65
CA ILE A 14 6.42 29.01 0.30
C ILE A 14 7.85 28.45 0.14
N SER A 15 8.66 28.42 1.20
CA SER A 15 9.96 27.74 1.19
C SER A 15 10.10 26.73 2.32
N HIS A 16 9.07 25.90 2.54
CA HIS A 16 9.26 24.67 3.31
C HIS A 16 10.05 23.69 2.45
N SER A 17 11.33 23.51 2.80
CA SER A 17 12.04 22.26 2.50
C SER A 17 11.08 21.10 2.74
N ARG A 18 10.95 20.19 1.76
CA ARG A 18 10.23 18.92 1.93
C ARG A 18 11.03 18.07 2.92
N GLN A 19 10.96 18.42 4.20
CA GLN A 19 11.67 17.72 5.23
C GLN A 19 10.99 16.37 5.41
N LEU A 20 11.76 15.33 5.17
CA LEU A 20 11.31 13.97 5.43
C LEU A 20 11.50 13.70 6.92
N ILE A 21 10.51 13.07 7.54
CA ILE A 21 10.62 12.56 8.90
C ILE A 21 10.97 11.07 8.83
N THR A 22 11.96 10.67 9.62
CA THR A 22 12.48 9.30 9.66
C THR A 22 11.97 8.56 10.89
N ALA A 23 11.95 7.21 10.81
CA ALA A 23 11.65 6.39 11.98
C ALA A 23 12.61 6.68 13.16
N ASN A 24 13.88 6.96 12.89
CA ASN A 24 14.85 7.28 13.94
C ASN A 24 14.51 8.57 14.70
N GLU A 25 14.03 9.62 14.02
CA GLU A 25 13.64 10.88 14.65
C GLU A 25 12.38 10.72 15.53
N LEU A 26 11.46 9.86 15.12
CA LEU A 26 10.22 9.58 15.85
C LEU A 26 10.42 8.58 16.99
N GLY A 27 11.41 7.68 16.89
CA GLY A 27 11.84 6.75 17.93
C GLY A 27 10.91 5.56 18.19
N SER A 28 9.59 5.73 18.10
CA SER A 28 8.60 4.66 18.36
C SER A 28 7.25 4.90 17.67
N SER A 29 6.39 3.88 17.71
CA SER A 29 4.98 3.99 17.30
C SER A 29 4.22 5.08 18.07
N ASP A 30 4.47 5.21 19.38
CA ASP A 30 3.87 6.27 20.22
C ASP A 30 4.41 7.67 19.86
N GLY A 31 5.69 7.75 19.49
CA GLY A 31 6.29 8.98 18.96
C GLY A 31 5.64 9.41 17.66
N LEU A 32 5.41 8.47 16.74
CA LEU A 32 4.65 8.70 15.51
C LEU A 32 3.20 9.14 15.80
N ALA A 33 2.50 8.47 16.73
CA ALA A 33 1.15 8.83 17.12
C ALA A 33 1.07 10.26 17.68
N SER A 34 2.03 10.63 18.53
CA SER A 34 2.14 11.96 19.13
C SER A 34 2.41 13.03 18.05
N TRP A 35 3.34 12.75 17.13
CA TRP A 35 3.68 13.63 16.02
C TRP A 35 2.51 13.86 15.05
N LEU A 36 1.75 12.80 14.73
CA LEU A 36 0.55 12.88 13.89
C LEU A 36 -0.60 13.63 14.56
N SER A 37 -0.82 13.39 15.86
CA SER A 37 -1.98 13.94 16.58
C SER A 37 -1.98 15.47 16.64
N ILE A 38 -0.80 16.09 16.65
CA ILE A 38 -0.68 17.56 16.62
C ILE A 38 -0.81 18.16 15.21
N ARG A 39 -0.79 17.33 14.17
CA ARG A 39 -0.73 17.76 12.75
C ARG A 39 -1.96 17.35 11.94
N LEU A 40 -2.70 16.33 12.37
CA LEU A 40 -3.94 15.88 11.73
C LEU A 40 -5.15 16.48 12.46
N PRO A 41 -6.09 17.15 11.76
CA PRO A 41 -7.26 17.76 12.40
C PRO A 41 -8.11 16.80 13.24
N SER A 42 -8.22 15.54 12.81
CA SER A 42 -8.97 14.48 13.48
C SER A 42 -8.13 13.61 14.41
N GLY A 43 -6.81 13.85 14.50
CA GLY A 43 -5.87 12.94 15.15
C GLY A 43 -5.89 11.52 14.57
N VAL A 44 -5.45 10.54 15.37
CA VAL A 44 -5.30 9.12 14.99
C VAL A 44 -6.16 8.16 15.80
N SER A 45 -7.06 8.65 16.66
CA SER A 45 -7.83 7.83 17.61
C SER A 45 -8.77 6.81 16.95
N GLN A 46 -9.18 7.06 15.70
CA GLN A 46 -10.04 6.15 14.93
C GLN A 46 -9.25 5.04 14.20
N TRP A 47 -7.92 5.14 14.15
CA TRP A 47 -7.08 4.20 13.41
C TRP A 47 -6.93 2.89 14.19
N GLY A 48 -7.38 1.79 13.60
CA GLY A 48 -7.42 0.46 14.22
C GLY A 48 -8.70 0.18 15.01
N SER A 49 -9.56 1.19 15.25
CA SER A 49 -10.85 1.04 15.93
C SER A 49 -12.04 1.14 14.97
N ALA A 50 -11.94 1.99 13.93
CA ALA A 50 -12.95 2.09 12.90
C ALA A 50 -12.80 0.95 11.86
N PRO A 51 -13.91 0.39 11.33
CA PRO A 51 -13.87 -0.70 10.36
C PRO A 51 -12.98 -0.41 9.16
N GLY A 52 -12.11 -1.35 8.81
CA GLY A 52 -11.21 -1.19 7.68
C GLY A 52 -10.20 -0.05 7.83
N THR A 53 -9.85 0.37 9.04
CA THR A 53 -8.66 1.21 9.29
C THR A 53 -7.51 0.36 9.83
N LYS A 54 -6.26 0.82 9.66
CA LYS A 54 -5.09 0.16 10.24
C LYS A 54 -4.62 0.96 11.47
N PRO A 55 -4.14 0.33 12.55
CA PRO A 55 -3.59 1.04 13.70
C PRO A 55 -2.28 1.76 13.37
N VAL A 56 -1.85 2.68 14.25
CA VAL A 56 -0.61 3.46 14.07
C VAL A 56 0.61 2.54 13.93
N ILE A 57 0.64 1.42 14.65
CA ILE A 57 1.73 0.44 14.60
C ILE A 57 1.98 -0.09 13.18
N ASN A 58 0.94 -0.25 12.35
CA ASN A 58 1.13 -0.62 10.94
C ASN A 58 1.86 0.48 10.17
N LEU A 59 1.48 1.76 10.34
CA LEU A 59 2.15 2.86 9.65
C LEU A 59 3.60 3.01 10.12
N TRP A 60 3.84 2.79 11.41
CA TRP A 60 5.18 2.76 11.99
C TRP A 60 6.06 1.68 11.36
N MET A 61 5.54 0.46 11.21
CA MET A 61 6.24 -0.64 10.55
C MET A 61 6.54 -0.29 9.08
N GLU A 62 5.56 0.21 8.33
CA GLU A 62 5.74 0.65 6.94
C GLU A 62 6.84 1.71 6.81
N LEU A 63 6.91 2.66 7.74
CA LEU A 63 7.96 3.69 7.76
C LEU A 63 9.33 3.11 8.13
N LYS A 64 9.39 2.27 9.15
CA LYS A 64 10.62 1.64 9.64
C LYS A 64 11.23 0.72 8.59
N GLU A 65 10.40 0.00 7.86
CA GLU A 65 10.79 -0.88 6.77
C GLU A 65 11.05 -0.12 5.47
N GLY A 66 10.85 1.20 5.43
CA GLY A 66 11.11 2.04 4.27
C GLY A 66 10.14 1.87 3.11
N GLU A 67 9.00 1.22 3.34
CA GLU A 67 7.94 1.03 2.34
C GLU A 67 7.17 2.32 2.07
N ILE A 68 7.29 3.30 2.97
CA ILE A 68 6.73 4.64 2.83
C ILE A 68 7.74 5.71 3.21
N VAL A 69 7.46 6.92 2.75
CA VAL A 69 8.11 8.15 3.22
C VAL A 69 7.04 9.06 3.81
N LEU A 70 7.38 9.80 4.86
CA LEU A 70 6.54 10.85 5.42
C LEU A 70 7.22 12.21 5.20
N GLU A 71 6.52 13.12 4.53
CA GLU A 71 6.89 14.53 4.47
C GLU A 71 6.24 15.28 5.63
N ASP A 72 7.02 16.13 6.32
CA ASP A 72 6.56 17.04 7.36
C ASP A 72 5.89 18.28 6.73
N SER A 73 4.81 18.05 6.00
CA SER A 73 3.88 19.10 5.57
C SER A 73 2.76 19.27 6.60
N CYS A 74 1.95 20.33 6.45
CA CYS A 74 0.77 20.55 7.28
C CYS A 74 -0.51 20.59 6.41
N PRO A 75 -1.29 19.49 6.34
CA PRO A 75 -1.11 18.22 7.03
C PRO A 75 0.04 17.37 6.43
N PRO A 76 0.57 16.38 7.18
CA PRO A 76 1.60 15.45 6.72
C PRO A 76 1.20 14.71 5.46
N ARG A 77 2.20 14.40 4.64
CA ARG A 77 2.00 13.65 3.41
C ARG A 77 2.74 12.32 3.47
N ARG A 78 2.00 11.24 3.26
CA ARG A 78 2.55 9.90 3.06
C ARG A 78 2.84 9.68 1.59
N ILE A 79 4.05 9.29 1.25
CA ILE A 79 4.42 8.91 -0.12
C ILE A 79 4.60 7.41 -0.14
N VAL A 80 3.99 6.77 -1.13
CA VAL A 80 4.08 5.32 -1.34
C VAL A 80 4.29 5.01 -2.81
N HIS A 81 5.26 4.14 -3.10
CA HIS A 81 5.49 3.61 -4.43
C HIS A 81 4.70 2.32 -4.60
N VAL A 82 3.95 2.21 -5.70
CA VAL A 82 3.06 1.09 -5.97
C VAL A 82 3.29 0.59 -7.39
N ALA A 83 3.55 -0.71 -7.52
CA ALA A 83 3.60 -1.42 -8.78
C ALA A 83 2.18 -1.88 -9.16
N SER A 84 1.68 -1.42 -10.30
CA SER A 84 0.33 -1.73 -10.78
C SER A 84 0.40 -2.60 -12.04
N VAL A 85 -0.23 -3.77 -11.99
CA VAL A 85 -0.18 -4.76 -13.06
C VAL A 85 -1.50 -4.78 -13.82
N LYS A 86 -1.46 -4.37 -15.08
CA LYS A 86 -2.60 -4.45 -16.02
C LYS A 86 -2.57 -5.81 -16.73
N ILE A 87 -3.15 -6.82 -16.08
CA ILE A 87 -3.24 -8.17 -16.64
C ILE A 87 -4.30 -8.19 -17.74
N ARG A 88 -3.94 -8.61 -18.96
CA ARG A 88 -4.86 -8.68 -20.10
C ARG A 88 -5.15 -10.11 -20.51
N ASN A 89 -6.40 -10.39 -20.87
CA ASN A 89 -6.79 -11.66 -21.51
C ASN A 89 -6.73 -11.55 -23.06
N LYS A 90 -6.99 -12.67 -23.74
CA LYS A 90 -6.98 -12.75 -25.21
C LYS A 90 -8.03 -11.85 -25.88
N ALA A 91 -9.10 -11.49 -25.19
CA ALA A 91 -10.13 -10.58 -25.66
C ALA A 91 -9.77 -9.09 -25.43
N GLY A 92 -8.58 -8.80 -24.87
CA GLY A 92 -8.15 -7.45 -24.54
C GLY A 92 -8.80 -6.87 -23.28
N HIS A 93 -9.61 -7.65 -22.56
CA HIS A 93 -10.15 -7.23 -21.27
C HIS A 93 -9.05 -7.18 -20.23
N MET A 94 -9.18 -6.26 -19.27
CA MET A 94 -8.26 -6.12 -18.15
C MET A 94 -8.82 -6.80 -16.91
N LEU A 95 -7.97 -7.50 -16.17
CA LEU A 95 -8.31 -8.03 -14.86
C LEU A 95 -8.31 -6.88 -13.85
N VAL A 96 -9.39 -6.75 -13.10
CA VAL A 96 -9.47 -5.81 -11.98
C VAL A 96 -9.87 -6.53 -10.71
N GLU A 97 -9.30 -6.08 -9.61
CA GLU A 97 -9.77 -6.39 -8.29
C GLU A 97 -11.06 -5.59 -8.04
N ALA A 98 -12.19 -6.28 -7.95
CA ALA A 98 -13.47 -5.67 -7.69
C ALA A 98 -13.57 -5.21 -6.24
N HIS A 99 -13.25 -6.11 -5.32
CA HIS A 99 -13.27 -5.87 -3.88
C HIS A 99 -12.37 -6.85 -3.14
N GLN A 100 -12.05 -6.51 -1.90
CA GLN A 100 -11.27 -7.32 -0.96
C GLN A 100 -12.09 -7.60 0.30
N GLU A 101 -11.90 -8.78 0.87
CA GLU A 101 -12.32 -9.13 2.22
C GLU A 101 -11.11 -9.05 3.14
N MET A 102 -11.19 -8.21 4.17
CA MET A 102 -10.16 -8.04 5.19
C MET A 102 -10.25 -9.18 6.24
N ALA A 103 -9.19 -9.38 7.03
CA ALA A 103 -9.21 -10.38 8.11
C ALA A 103 -10.29 -10.12 9.18
N ASP A 104 -10.72 -8.86 9.35
CA ASP A 104 -11.83 -8.47 10.23
C ASP A 104 -13.23 -8.69 9.60
N GLY A 105 -13.30 -9.24 8.38
CA GLY A 105 -14.53 -9.45 7.61
C GLY A 105 -15.04 -8.21 6.85
N THR A 106 -14.40 -7.06 7.00
CA THR A 106 -14.78 -5.83 6.29
C THR A 106 -14.53 -5.97 4.79
N ILE A 107 -15.48 -5.48 3.99
CA ILE A 107 -15.34 -5.44 2.52
C ILE A 107 -14.84 -4.06 2.07
N ARG A 108 -13.81 -4.04 1.23
CA ARG A 108 -13.32 -2.81 0.57
C ARG A 108 -13.49 -2.90 -0.94
N LEU A 109 -14.22 -1.95 -1.51
CA LEU A 109 -14.31 -1.80 -2.96
C LEU A 109 -13.00 -1.23 -3.52
N ARG A 110 -12.52 -1.80 -4.64
CA ARG A 110 -11.24 -1.43 -5.24
C ARG A 110 -11.41 -0.97 -6.69
N ASN A 111 -12.04 -1.80 -7.52
CA ASN A 111 -12.27 -1.56 -8.96
C ASN A 111 -11.03 -1.04 -9.70
N ARG A 112 -9.88 -1.67 -9.45
CA ARG A 112 -8.58 -1.26 -10.01
C ARG A 112 -7.73 -2.48 -10.38
N PRO A 113 -6.67 -2.32 -11.20
CA PRO A 113 -5.72 -3.39 -11.44
C PRO A 113 -5.03 -3.81 -10.13
N LEU A 114 -4.46 -5.02 -10.15
CA LEU A 114 -3.58 -5.52 -9.08
C LEU A 114 -2.52 -4.46 -8.77
N SER A 115 -2.32 -4.16 -7.49
CA SER A 115 -1.54 -3.00 -7.06
C SER A 115 -0.76 -3.33 -5.80
N GLU A 116 0.53 -3.61 -5.98
CA GLU A 116 1.43 -4.05 -4.92
C GLU A 116 2.35 -2.92 -4.47
N LYS A 117 2.50 -2.73 -3.16
CA LYS A 117 3.41 -1.70 -2.63
C LYS A 117 4.85 -2.15 -2.86
N MET A 118 5.70 -1.26 -3.35
CA MET A 118 7.11 -1.58 -3.60
C MET A 118 7.91 -1.59 -2.30
N LYS A 119 8.79 -2.57 -2.13
CA LYS A 119 9.75 -2.65 -1.01
C LYS A 119 11.04 -1.87 -1.33
N PRO A 120 11.81 -1.43 -0.32
CA PRO A 120 13.10 -0.78 -0.58
C PRO A 120 14.04 -1.68 -1.38
N GLY A 121 14.69 -1.10 -2.39
CA GLY A 121 15.63 -1.81 -3.26
C GLY A 121 14.99 -2.72 -4.31
N GLU A 122 13.67 -2.92 -4.28
CA GLU A 122 12.92 -3.69 -5.26
C GLU A 122 12.67 -2.87 -6.53
N ASN A 123 12.88 -3.46 -7.70
CA ASN A 123 12.50 -2.83 -8.97
C ASN A 123 11.01 -3.11 -9.31
N VAL A 124 10.47 -2.38 -10.30
CA VAL A 124 9.05 -2.51 -10.68
C VAL A 124 8.69 -3.94 -11.10
N GLU A 125 9.57 -4.63 -11.83
CA GLU A 125 9.33 -5.99 -12.29
C GLU A 125 9.23 -6.98 -11.13
N GLU A 126 10.15 -6.89 -10.18
CA GLU A 126 10.18 -7.71 -8.97
C GLU A 126 8.90 -7.50 -8.13
N ALA A 127 8.52 -6.25 -7.91
CA ALA A 127 7.29 -5.90 -7.19
C ALA A 127 6.04 -6.43 -7.90
N CYS A 128 5.98 -6.32 -9.23
CA CYS A 128 4.87 -6.87 -10.01
C CYS A 128 4.80 -8.40 -9.91
N PHE A 129 5.92 -9.11 -10.03
CA PHE A 129 5.94 -10.56 -9.89
C PHE A 129 5.51 -11.00 -8.50
N ARG A 130 6.01 -10.32 -7.47
CA ARG A 130 5.65 -10.59 -6.08
C ARG A 130 4.16 -10.38 -5.85
N GLY A 131 3.61 -9.23 -6.24
CA GLY A 131 2.18 -8.94 -6.11
C GLY A 131 1.30 -9.93 -6.86
N ILE A 132 1.68 -10.31 -8.10
CA ILE A 132 0.97 -11.37 -8.85
C ILE A 132 1.00 -12.70 -8.10
N PHE A 133 2.14 -13.08 -7.54
CA PHE A 133 2.30 -14.34 -6.81
C PHE A 133 1.52 -14.35 -5.49
N GLU A 134 1.59 -13.26 -4.72
CA GLU A 134 0.90 -13.08 -3.44
C GLU A 134 -0.61 -13.03 -3.65
N GLU A 135 -1.12 -12.12 -4.49
CA GLU A 135 -2.56 -11.88 -4.60
C GLU A 135 -3.29 -12.92 -5.47
N LEU A 136 -2.70 -13.41 -6.58
CA LEU A 136 -3.31 -14.49 -7.38
C LEU A 136 -3.02 -15.89 -6.82
N GLY A 137 -2.15 -15.98 -5.82
CA GLY A 137 -1.73 -17.22 -5.19
C GLY A 137 -0.70 -18.00 -6.00
N SER A 138 -0.02 -18.92 -5.31
CA SER A 138 1.16 -19.65 -5.82
C SER A 138 0.93 -20.46 -7.10
N GLN A 139 -0.30 -20.89 -7.36
CA GLN A 139 -0.65 -21.67 -8.56
C GLN A 139 -0.90 -20.81 -9.79
N LEU A 140 -1.66 -19.71 -9.65
CA LEU A 140 -2.03 -18.83 -10.77
C LEU A 140 -0.95 -17.78 -11.02
N GLY A 141 -0.38 -17.22 -9.96
CA GLY A 141 0.70 -16.24 -10.01
C GLY A 141 2.10 -16.85 -10.14
N ALA A 142 2.21 -18.16 -10.43
CA ALA A 142 3.48 -18.83 -10.63
C ALA A 142 4.31 -18.13 -11.72
N ARG A 143 5.59 -17.86 -11.44
CA ARG A 143 6.49 -17.10 -12.35
C ARG A 143 6.53 -17.66 -13.78
N SER A 144 6.40 -18.98 -13.95
CA SER A 144 6.38 -19.64 -15.26
C SER A 144 5.15 -19.33 -16.11
N ARG A 145 4.08 -18.80 -15.51
CA ARG A 145 2.83 -18.40 -16.19
C ARG A 145 2.77 -16.91 -16.48
N VAL A 146 3.70 -16.13 -15.94
CA VAL A 146 3.62 -14.67 -15.91
C VAL A 146 4.65 -14.09 -16.86
N ARG A 147 4.18 -13.24 -17.76
CA ARG A 147 5.03 -12.45 -18.66
C ARG A 147 4.73 -10.97 -18.48
N ILE A 148 5.67 -10.25 -17.88
CA ILE A 148 5.62 -8.80 -17.71
C ILE A 148 6.13 -8.13 -19.00
N LEU A 149 5.42 -7.09 -19.45
CA LEU A 149 5.74 -6.34 -20.65
C LEU A 149 6.39 -5.01 -20.26
N LEU A 150 7.67 -5.00 -19.88
CA LEU A 150 8.34 -3.79 -19.39
C LEU A 150 8.32 -2.61 -20.39
N GLY A 151 8.23 -2.88 -21.70
CA GLY A 151 8.07 -1.85 -22.72
C GLY A 151 6.76 -1.04 -22.63
N SER A 152 5.79 -1.51 -21.84
CA SER A 152 4.52 -0.79 -21.57
C SER A 152 4.57 0.07 -20.31
N TYR A 153 5.74 0.19 -19.67
CA TYR A 153 5.90 0.92 -18.43
C TYR A 153 5.39 2.36 -18.54
N SER A 154 4.60 2.76 -17.55
CA SER A 154 4.14 4.13 -17.38
C SER A 154 4.15 4.51 -15.90
N ARG A 155 4.39 5.80 -15.62
CA ARG A 155 4.41 6.36 -14.27
C ARG A 155 3.35 7.42 -14.13
N LYS A 156 2.61 7.38 -13.03
CA LYS A 156 1.64 8.41 -12.67
C LYS A 156 1.75 8.73 -11.18
N GLU A 157 1.51 9.97 -10.82
CA GLU A 157 1.33 10.38 -9.42
C GLU A 157 -0.14 10.75 -9.18
N GLU A 158 -0.70 10.26 -8.08
CA GLU A 158 -2.06 10.58 -7.65
C GLU A 158 -2.09 10.89 -6.17
N GLU A 159 -2.83 11.94 -5.79
CA GLU A 159 -3.01 12.32 -4.40
C GLU A 159 -4.44 12.03 -3.96
N ARG A 160 -4.58 11.29 -2.86
CA ARG A 160 -5.88 11.04 -2.23
C ARG A 160 -5.70 10.68 -0.75
N GLU A 161 -6.78 10.76 0.00
CA GLU A 161 -6.79 10.26 1.37
C GLU A 161 -6.60 8.73 1.42
N SER A 162 -5.88 8.27 2.45
CA SER A 162 -5.75 6.84 2.70
C SER A 162 -7.00 6.28 3.38
N LEU A 163 -7.60 5.25 2.78
CA LEU A 163 -8.69 4.50 3.42
C LEU A 163 -8.24 3.81 4.72
N SER A 164 -6.97 3.40 4.80
CA SER A 164 -6.42 2.75 6.00
C SER A 164 -6.03 3.75 7.09
N TYR A 165 -5.76 5.00 6.71
CA TYR A 165 -5.33 6.08 7.59
C TYR A 165 -6.16 7.34 7.30
N PRO A 166 -7.45 7.39 7.70
CA PRO A 166 -8.31 8.54 7.45
C PRO A 166 -7.69 9.85 7.90
N GLY A 167 -7.80 10.89 7.06
CA GLY A 167 -7.21 12.22 7.30
C GLY A 167 -5.73 12.34 6.89
N LEU A 168 -5.03 11.24 6.58
CA LEU A 168 -3.65 11.28 6.08
C LEU A 168 -3.63 11.36 4.55
N LEU A 169 -3.19 12.51 4.02
CA LEU A 169 -2.99 12.69 2.59
C LEU A 169 -1.89 11.76 2.10
N THR A 170 -2.17 11.02 1.02
CA THR A 170 -1.22 10.07 0.44
C THR A 170 -0.97 10.37 -1.04
N SER A 171 0.29 10.58 -1.40
CA SER A 171 0.77 10.60 -2.78
C SER A 171 1.19 9.19 -3.19
N TYR A 172 0.43 8.61 -4.11
CA TYR A 172 0.70 7.33 -4.74
C TYR A 172 1.54 7.56 -5.97
N VAL A 173 2.80 7.10 -5.95
CA VAL A 173 3.64 6.99 -7.14
C VAL A 173 3.36 5.63 -7.76
N ILE A 174 2.53 5.63 -8.81
CA ILE A 174 2.03 4.42 -9.46
C ILE A 174 2.91 4.09 -10.66
N HIS A 175 3.53 2.92 -10.61
CA HIS A 175 4.36 2.32 -11.65
C HIS A 175 3.54 1.24 -12.35
N SER A 176 2.96 1.54 -13.51
CA SER A 176 2.09 0.62 -14.24
C SER A 176 2.83 -0.13 -15.34
N VAL A 177 2.59 -1.44 -15.43
CA VAL A 177 3.03 -2.30 -16.53
C VAL A 177 1.90 -3.22 -16.96
N ASP A 178 1.87 -3.58 -18.23
CA ASP A 178 1.00 -4.63 -18.75
C ASP A 178 1.64 -6.00 -18.51
N ALA A 179 0.80 -7.01 -18.24
CA ALA A 179 1.24 -8.38 -18.09
C ALA A 179 0.25 -9.36 -18.73
N ILE A 180 0.76 -10.54 -19.06
CA ILE A 180 -0.02 -11.68 -19.51
C ILE A 180 0.21 -12.81 -18.51
N VAL A 181 -0.87 -13.39 -18.01
CA VAL A 181 -0.84 -14.52 -17.09
C VAL A 181 -1.61 -15.68 -17.72
N ASP A 182 -0.92 -16.78 -17.95
CA ASP A 182 -1.50 -17.96 -18.58
C ASP A 182 -2.40 -18.73 -17.61
N ASN A 183 -3.47 -19.30 -18.17
CA ASN A 183 -4.42 -20.17 -17.44
C ASN A 183 -5.17 -19.49 -16.28
N LEU A 184 -5.44 -18.18 -16.39
CA LEU A 184 -6.42 -17.53 -15.52
C LEU A 184 -7.85 -17.93 -15.89
N PRO A 185 -8.79 -17.99 -14.92
CA PRO A 185 -10.20 -18.21 -15.21
C PRO A 185 -10.78 -17.16 -16.18
N GLU A 186 -11.64 -17.60 -17.11
CA GLU A 186 -12.26 -16.73 -18.11
C GLU A 186 -13.37 -15.82 -17.52
N THR A 187 -13.95 -16.24 -16.41
CA THR A 187 -14.98 -15.50 -15.66
C THR A 187 -14.39 -14.90 -14.38
N GLY A 188 -15.19 -14.16 -13.61
CA GLY A 188 -14.77 -13.68 -12.29
C GLY A 188 -14.44 -14.82 -11.34
N PHE A 189 -13.44 -14.62 -10.50
CA PHE A 189 -12.92 -15.61 -9.56
C PHE A 189 -12.47 -14.94 -8.26
N CYS A 190 -12.17 -15.71 -7.22
CA CYS A 190 -11.53 -15.21 -6.01
C CYS A 190 -10.28 -16.00 -5.67
N THR A 191 -9.38 -15.36 -4.94
CA THR A 191 -8.15 -15.95 -4.41
C THR A 191 -8.04 -15.60 -2.92
N GLU A 192 -7.32 -16.43 -2.18
CA GLU A 192 -7.08 -16.24 -0.75
C GLU A 192 -5.59 -16.03 -0.53
N GLU A 193 -5.22 -15.08 0.32
CA GLU A 193 -3.84 -14.92 0.78
C GLU A 193 -3.59 -15.90 1.93
N ASP A 194 -2.62 -16.80 1.77
CA ASP A 194 -2.20 -17.69 2.86
C ASP A 194 -1.42 -16.87 3.91
N GLU A 195 -2.01 -16.64 5.09
CA GLU A 195 -1.37 -15.96 6.23
C GLU A 195 -0.01 -16.59 6.62
N LEU A 196 0.17 -17.90 6.38
CA LEU A 196 1.40 -18.63 6.64
C LEU A 196 2.56 -18.26 5.68
N MET A 197 2.27 -17.71 4.50
CA MET A 197 3.29 -17.29 3.52
C MET A 197 3.86 -15.91 3.84
N TYR A 198 3.15 -15.08 4.60
CA TYR A 198 3.62 -13.76 5.04
C TYR A 198 4.88 -13.86 5.91
N TYR A 199 4.99 -14.93 6.70
CA TYR A 199 6.17 -15.21 7.55
C TYR A 199 7.39 -15.72 6.78
N ASN A 200 7.20 -16.36 5.62
CA ASN A 200 8.31 -16.91 4.82
C ASN A 200 8.87 -15.91 3.80
N CYS A 201 8.06 -14.98 3.28
CA CYS A 201 8.47 -14.02 2.25
C CYS A 201 8.91 -12.65 2.80
N SER A 202 8.70 -12.35 4.09
CA SER A 202 9.15 -11.12 4.75
C SER A 202 10.57 -11.23 5.35
N GLY A 203 11.27 -12.35 5.17
CA GLY A 203 12.63 -12.53 5.67
C GLY A 203 12.74 -12.64 7.20
N SER A 204 11.62 -12.60 7.94
CA SER A 204 11.59 -12.91 9.38
C SER A 204 11.29 -14.40 9.56
N GLY A 205 12.22 -15.24 9.09
CA GLY A 205 12.17 -16.69 9.28
C GLY A 205 12.41 -17.05 10.74
N VAL A 206 11.39 -16.92 11.58
CA VAL A 206 11.35 -17.56 12.89
C VAL A 206 10.03 -18.31 12.96
N LEU A 207 10.11 -19.63 12.80
CA LEU A 207 9.03 -20.53 13.21
C LEU A 207 8.69 -20.20 14.67
N PRO A 208 7.40 -20.14 15.07
CA PRO A 208 7.08 -20.15 16.48
C PRO A 208 7.58 -21.49 17.01
N SER A 209 8.71 -21.46 17.72
CA SER A 209 9.12 -22.56 18.58
C SER A 209 7.97 -22.79 19.54
N GLU A 210 7.45 -24.02 19.61
CA GLU A 210 6.51 -24.41 20.64
C GLU A 210 7.12 -24.03 22.00
N GLY A 211 6.58 -22.96 22.63
CA GLY A 211 7.03 -22.50 23.94
C GLY A 211 7.53 -21.06 24.08
N SER A 212 7.44 -20.17 23.08
CA SER A 212 7.73 -18.74 23.31
C SER A 212 6.51 -17.99 23.86
N GLU A 213 6.73 -17.27 24.95
CA GLU A 213 5.77 -16.46 25.72
C GLU A 213 4.81 -15.67 24.81
N SER A 214 3.55 -15.62 25.24
CA SER A 214 2.49 -14.83 24.63
C SER A 214 2.88 -13.36 24.57
N PHE A 215 3.48 -12.93 23.45
CA PHE A 215 3.41 -11.53 23.06
C PHE A 215 1.93 -11.21 22.94
N SER A 216 1.43 -10.33 23.81
CA SER A 216 0.21 -9.57 23.56
C SER A 216 0.49 -8.59 22.41
N GLY A 217 0.82 -9.13 21.23
CA GLY A 217 1.19 -8.37 20.04
C GLY A 217 -0.07 -7.72 19.48
N GLU A 218 -0.03 -6.40 19.31
CA GLU A 218 -1.03 -5.70 18.50
C GLU A 218 -1.10 -6.36 17.11
N VAL A 219 -2.24 -6.95 16.80
CA VAL A 219 -2.44 -7.76 15.59
C VAL A 219 -2.56 -6.84 14.39
N THR A 220 -1.66 -6.99 13.42
CA THR A 220 -1.78 -6.32 12.13
C THR A 220 -2.94 -6.91 11.32
N VAL A 221 -3.84 -6.06 10.81
CA VAL A 221 -4.96 -6.52 9.98
C VAL A 221 -4.56 -6.56 8.50
N GLY A 222 -4.49 -7.77 7.94
CA GLY A 222 -4.21 -8.07 6.53
C GLY A 222 -5.45 -8.25 5.65
N VAL A 223 -5.23 -8.42 4.34
CA VAL A 223 -6.27 -8.88 3.41
C VAL A 223 -6.37 -10.40 3.52
N ARG A 224 -7.58 -10.93 3.37
CA ARG A 224 -7.83 -12.38 3.40
C ARG A 224 -8.18 -12.90 2.02
N LYS A 225 -9.08 -12.20 1.31
CA LYS A 225 -9.55 -12.62 -0.02
C LYS A 225 -9.59 -11.48 -1.01
N HIS A 226 -9.28 -11.81 -2.26
CA HIS A 226 -9.33 -10.92 -3.40
C HIS A 226 -10.39 -11.43 -4.37
N PHE A 227 -11.24 -10.53 -4.86
CA PHE A 227 -12.29 -10.86 -5.82
C PHE A 227 -12.01 -10.18 -7.15
N TRP A 228 -11.88 -10.97 -8.19
CA TRP A 228 -11.41 -10.58 -9.50
C TRP A 228 -12.52 -10.63 -10.55
N ARG A 229 -12.47 -9.69 -11.49
CA ARG A 229 -13.34 -9.70 -12.67
C ARG A 229 -12.64 -9.12 -13.89
N TRP A 230 -13.02 -9.59 -15.05
CA TRP A 230 -12.60 -9.02 -16.33
C TRP A 230 -13.47 -7.81 -16.68
N VAL A 231 -12.84 -6.71 -17.08
CA VAL A 231 -13.51 -5.51 -17.58
C VAL A 231 -13.10 -5.21 -19.02
N PRO A 232 -14.07 -4.94 -19.92
CA PRO A 232 -13.76 -4.38 -21.22
C PRO A 232 -12.94 -3.10 -21.08
N GLN A 233 -11.93 -2.94 -21.93
CA GLN A 233 -11.22 -1.68 -22.02
C GLN A 233 -11.83 -0.85 -23.15
N PRO A 234 -11.98 0.49 -22.96
CA PRO A 234 -12.35 1.35 -24.07
C PRO A 234 -11.29 1.20 -25.18
N SER A 235 -11.77 0.96 -26.40
CA SER A 235 -10.98 0.94 -27.63
C SER A 235 -10.40 2.30 -27.97
#